data_AF-A0A4Q2YY93-F1
#
_entry.id   AF-A0A4Q2YY93-F1
#
_cell.length_a   1.000
_cell.length_b   1.000
_cell.length_c   1.000
_cell.angle_alpha   90.00
_cell.angle_beta   90.00
_cell.angle_gamma   90.00
#
_symmetry.space_group_name_H-M   'P 1'
#
loop_
_entity.id
_entity.type
_entity.pdbx_description
1 polymer ?
#
loop_
_entity_poly.entity_id
_entity_poly.type
_entity_poly.pdbx_seq_one_letter_code
_entity_poly.pdbx_strand_id
1 'polypeptide(L)' 'NAGDLQATAKWLPQDRLLIETDSPFLAPVPHRGKTGEPAFVADTLAFLAALRGEDKEALAAATSANFYTLFNKAAP' A
#
# COMPACT_ATOMS: atom_id res chain seq x y z
N ASN A 1 -1.64 -18.28 -4.13
CA ASN A 1 -0.67 -17.15 -4.12
C ASN A 1 -1.34 -15.79 -4.03
N ALA A 2 -1.83 -15.17 -5.12
CA ALA A 2 -2.38 -13.80 -5.03
C ALA A 2 -3.63 -13.67 -4.12
N GLY A 3 -4.51 -14.69 -4.13
CA GLY A 3 -5.68 -14.71 -3.25
C GLY A 3 -5.34 -14.77 -1.76
N ASP A 4 -4.33 -15.56 -1.38
CA ASP A 4 -3.91 -15.70 0.03
C ASP A 4 -3.27 -14.41 0.58
N LEU A 5 -2.49 -13.72 -0.26
CA LEU A 5 -1.92 -12.41 0.06
C LEU A 5 -3.03 -11.37 0.24
N GLN A 6 -4.02 -11.36 -0.64
CA GLN A 6 -5.17 -10.46 -0.52
C GLN A 6 -6.02 -10.78 0.73
N ALA A 7 -6.24 -12.06 1.03
CA ALA A 7 -6.94 -12.45 2.25
C ALA A 7 -6.20 -11.97 3.50
N THR A 8 -4.86 -12.07 3.51
CA THR A 8 -4.01 -11.54 4.59
C THR A 8 -4.14 -10.02 4.71
N ALA A 9 -4.02 -9.29 3.60
CA ALA A 9 -4.15 -7.85 3.57
C ALA A 9 -5.53 -7.33 4.05
N LYS A 10 -6.59 -8.14 3.93
CA LYS A 10 -7.94 -7.78 4.42
C LYS A 10 -8.04 -7.72 5.95
N TRP A 11 -7.40 -8.64 6.67
CA TRP A 11 -7.59 -8.75 8.13
C TRP A 11 -6.47 -8.11 8.95
N LEU A 12 -5.32 -7.78 8.33
CA LEU A 12 -4.22 -7.14 9.04
C LEU A 12 -4.69 -5.90 9.80
N PRO A 13 -4.26 -5.71 11.06
CA PRO A 13 -4.53 -4.50 11.82
C PRO A 13 -4.06 -3.26 11.07
N GLN A 14 -4.88 -2.22 11.09
CA GLN A 14 -4.61 -1.01 10.31
C GLN A 14 -3.31 -0.30 10.72
N ASP A 15 -2.93 -0.37 12.00
CA ASP A 15 -1.69 0.16 12.57
C ASP A 15 -0.43 -0.67 12.24
N ARG A 16 -0.60 -1.78 11.52
CA ARG A 16 0.48 -2.69 11.09
C ARG A 16 0.66 -2.74 9.58
N LEU A 17 0.05 -1.82 8.84
CA LEU A 17 0.12 -1.76 7.38
C LEU A 17 1.10 -0.69 6.88
N LEU A 18 1.89 -1.08 5.89
CA LEU A 18 2.64 -0.20 4.99
C LEU A 18 2.33 -0.60 3.55
N ILE A 19 2.51 0.33 2.61
CA ILE A 19 2.33 0.11 1.18
C ILE A 19 3.56 0.59 0.41
N GLU A 20 3.90 -0.13 -0.66
CA GLU A 20 5.02 0.18 -1.55
C GLU A 20 4.75 -0.32 -2.99
N THR A 21 5.68 -0.06 -3.91
CA THR A 21 5.62 -0.55 -5.30
C THR A 21 6.78 -1.47 -5.69
N ASP A 22 7.78 -1.67 -4.82
CA ASP A 22 9.03 -2.40 -5.12
C ASP A 22 9.69 -1.94 -6.45
N SER A 23 9.61 -0.63 -6.73
CA SER A 23 10.16 -0.05 -7.96
C SER A 23 11.66 -0.31 -8.06
N PRO A 24 12.19 -0.70 -9.23
CA PRO A 24 11.55 -0.63 -10.56
C PRO A 24 10.73 -1.87 -10.97
N PHE A 25 10.46 -2.80 -10.05
CA PHE A 25 9.74 -4.05 -10.31
C PHE A 25 8.23 -3.90 -10.04
N LEU A 26 7.49 -4.98 -10.30
CA LEU A 26 6.11 -5.20 -9.84
C LEU A 26 5.10 -4.05 -10.04
N ALA A 27 5.18 -3.33 -11.18
CA ALA A 27 4.23 -2.27 -11.48
C ALA A 27 2.76 -2.73 -11.28
N PRO A 28 1.97 -2.03 -10.44
CA PRO A 28 0.59 -2.41 -10.15
C PRO A 28 -0.32 -2.18 -11.37
N VAL A 29 -1.55 -2.70 -11.34
CA VAL A 29 -2.57 -2.31 -12.33
C VAL A 29 -2.91 -0.84 -12.11
N PRO A 30 -2.99 0.02 -13.16
CA PRO A 30 -3.06 -0.31 -14.60
C PRO A 30 -1.71 -0.38 -15.34
N HIS A 31 -0.59 -0.25 -14.65
CA HIS A 31 0.77 -0.19 -15.20
C HIS A 31 1.45 -1.55 -15.40
N ARG A 32 0.75 -2.66 -15.12
CA ARG A 32 1.29 -4.03 -15.19
C ARG A 32 2.00 -4.29 -16.52
N GLY A 33 3.23 -4.83 -16.44
CA GLY A 33 4.09 -5.11 -17.58
C GLY A 33 5.00 -3.95 -17.99
N LYS A 34 4.91 -2.79 -17.33
CA LYS A 34 5.84 -1.66 -17.44
C LYS A 34 6.82 -1.63 -16.25
N THR A 35 7.84 -0.79 -16.34
CA THR A 35 8.73 -0.47 -15.20
C THR A 35 7.90 0.13 -14.06
N GLY A 36 8.14 -0.36 -12.83
CA GLY A 36 7.53 0.21 -11.62
C GLY A 36 8.08 1.59 -11.32
N GLU A 37 7.21 2.50 -10.91
CA GLU A 37 7.59 3.83 -10.44
C GLU A 37 7.12 4.03 -8.98
N PRO A 38 7.87 4.77 -8.14
CA PRO A 38 7.45 5.08 -6.78
C PRO A 38 6.07 5.75 -6.73
N ALA A 39 5.73 6.57 -7.74
CA ALA A 39 4.45 7.24 -7.85
C ALA A 39 3.25 6.29 -7.93
N PHE A 40 3.43 5.06 -8.41
CA PHE A 40 2.36 4.06 -8.51
C PHE A 40 1.93 3.50 -7.14
N VAL A 41 2.52 3.96 -6.03
CA VAL A 41 2.06 3.56 -4.68
C VAL A 41 0.61 4.00 -4.43
N ALA A 42 0.16 5.05 -5.13
CA ALA A 42 -1.23 5.48 -5.13
C ALA A 42 -2.19 4.41 -5.71
N ASP A 43 -1.75 3.63 -6.69
CA ASP A 43 -2.54 2.52 -7.24
C ASP A 43 -2.60 1.33 -6.27
N THR A 44 -1.48 1.04 -5.59
CA THR A 44 -1.46 0.05 -4.49
C THR A 44 -2.41 0.44 -3.37
N LEU A 45 -2.41 1.72 -2.96
CA LEU A 45 -3.35 2.26 -1.97
C LEU A 45 -4.80 2.10 -2.43
N ALA A 46 -5.13 2.50 -3.66
CA ALA A 46 -6.49 2.44 -4.19
C ALA A 46 -7.00 0.99 -4.24
N PHE A 47 -6.15 0.06 -4.66
CA PHE A 47 -6.46 -1.37 -4.64
C PHE A 47 -6.71 -1.88 -3.22
N LEU A 48 -5.85 -1.53 -2.26
CA LEU A 48 -5.96 -1.98 -0.88
C LEU A 48 -7.23 -1.43 -0.20
N ALA A 49 -7.54 -0.15 -0.42
CA ALA A 49 -8.75 0.49 0.09
C ALA A 49 -10.01 -0.23 -0.40
N ALA A 50 -10.10 -0.49 -1.71
CA ALA A 50 -11.20 -1.25 -2.30
C ALA A 50 -11.28 -2.69 -1.75
N LEU A 51 -10.13 -3.34 -1.57
CA LEU A 51 -10.04 -4.70 -1.02
C LEU A 51 -10.55 -4.79 0.42
N ARG A 52 -10.28 -3.76 1.24
CA ARG A 52 -10.63 -3.68 2.65
C ARG A 52 -12.00 -3.02 2.91
N GLY A 53 -12.58 -2.34 1.91
CA GLY A 53 -13.81 -1.57 2.08
C GLY A 53 -13.62 -0.32 2.92
N GLU A 54 -12.42 0.26 2.88
CA GLU A 54 -12.02 1.43 3.68
C GLU A 54 -11.97 2.70 2.82
N ASP A 55 -12.13 3.85 3.46
CA ASP A 55 -11.89 5.15 2.82
C ASP A 55 -10.41 5.32 2.45
N LYS A 56 -10.15 5.74 1.21
CA LYS A 56 -8.80 5.78 0.64
C LYS A 56 -7.95 6.84 1.33
N GLU A 57 -8.51 8.02 1.60
CA GLU A 57 -7.85 9.13 2.27
C GLU A 57 -7.53 8.79 3.74
N ALA A 58 -8.45 8.12 4.44
CA ALA A 58 -8.20 7.61 5.80
C ALA A 58 -7.10 6.53 5.83
N LEU A 59 -7.09 5.60 4.88
CA LEU A 59 -6.06 4.58 4.77
C LEU A 59 -4.69 5.17 4.40
N ALA A 60 -4.67 6.23 3.56
CA ALA A 60 -3.45 6.98 3.26
C ALA A 60 -2.87 7.62 4.52
N ALA A 61 -3.71 8.29 5.32
CA ALA A 61 -3.29 8.92 6.57
C ALA A 61 -2.75 7.88 7.56
N ALA A 62 -3.43 6.74 7.71
CA ALA A 62 -3.02 5.67 8.60
C ALA A 62 -1.68 5.03 8.17
N THR A 63 -1.53 4.67 6.90
CA THR A 63 -0.28 4.07 6.40
C THR A 63 0.89 5.07 6.47
N SER A 64 0.64 6.36 6.30
CA SER A 64 1.65 7.42 6.51
C SER A 64 2.05 7.54 7.99
N ALA A 65 1.08 7.53 8.91
CA ALA A 65 1.35 7.54 10.34
C ALA A 65 2.14 6.30 10.79
N ASN A 66 1.82 5.13 10.24
CA ASN A 66 2.55 3.88 10.50
C ASN A 66 4.00 3.98 10.00
N PHE A 67 4.22 4.57 8.83
CA PHE A 67 5.56 4.80 8.29
C PHE A 67 6.40 5.64 9.25
N TYR A 68 5.89 6.79 9.70
CA TYR A 68 6.62 7.66 10.62
C TYR A 68 6.79 7.05 12.03
N THR A 69 5.86 6.18 12.44
CA THR A 69 5.99 5.41 13.67
C THR A 69 7.13 4.38 13.58
N LEU A 70 7.22 3.65 12.46
CA LEU A 70 8.24 2.62 12.26
C LEU A 70 9.62 3.23 11.95
N PHE A 71 9.66 4.20 11.04
CA PHE A 71 10.86 4.90 10.60
C PHE A 71 10.99 6.25 11.30
N ASN A 72 11.12 6.21 12.63
CA ASN A 72 11.14 7.40 13.49
C ASN A 72 12.30 8.40 13.27
N LYS A 73 13.19 8.13 12.30
CA LYS A 73 14.25 9.05 11.84
C LYS A 73 13.84 9.85 10.59
N ALA A 74 12.75 9.47 9.92
CA ALA A 74 12.21 10.21 8.80
C ALA A 74 11.40 11.43 9.31
N ALA A 75 11.42 12.52 8.56
CA ALA A 75 10.63 13.71 8.83
C ALA A 75 9.37 13.73 7.95
N PRO A 76 8.23 14.24 8.44
CA PRO A 76 7.01 14.49 7.67
C PRO A 76 7.20 15.37 6.43
#